data_AF-A0A355ULE8-F1
#
_entry.id   AF-A0A355ULE8-F1
#
_cell.length_a   1.000
_cell.length_b   1.000
_cell.length_c   1.000
_cell.angle_alpha   90.00
_cell.angle_beta   90.00
_cell.angle_gamma   90.00
#
_symmetry.space_group_name_H-M   'P 1'
#
loop_
_entity.id
_entity.type
_entity.pdbx_description
1 polymer ?
#
loop_
_entity_poly.entity_id
_entity_poly.type
_entity_poly.pdbx_seq_one_letter_code
_entity_poly.pdbx_strand_id
1 'polypeptide(L)'
;MKKIFFVTSIFLLFATNLTLKAQNIIGYNNILNSIPSLKESMEDLSFSQKFDFLRLDTIKTDNGVFLKFYMGEDFGRTQKVGAPELPTYNRLIEIPYGAEIQIEYKNIVSESISLDKYGNYKVIPSQKSLSKSKDFEPFII
;
A
#
# COMPACT_ATOMS: atom_id res chain seq x y z
N MET A 1 -1.84 -49.80 -21.23
CA MET A 1 -2.69 -48.92 -20.39
C MET A 1 -1.97 -48.43 -19.13
N LYS A 2 -1.36 -49.29 -18.30
CA LYS A 2 -0.65 -48.87 -17.06
C LYS A 2 0.49 -47.86 -17.28
N LYS A 3 1.26 -47.96 -18.36
CA LYS A 3 2.35 -47.02 -18.69
C LYS A 3 1.84 -45.62 -19.09
N ILE A 4 0.71 -45.54 -19.82
CA ILE A 4 0.07 -44.26 -20.14
C ILE A 4 -0.47 -43.59 -18.88
N PHE A 5 -1.10 -44.35 -17.98
CA PHE A 5 -1.55 -43.84 -16.68
C PHE A 5 -0.39 -43.33 -15.80
N PHE A 6 0.77 -44.00 -15.86
CA PHE A 6 1.95 -43.58 -15.10
C PHE A 6 2.56 -42.28 -15.65
N VAL A 7 2.62 -42.14 -16.98
CA VAL A 7 3.13 -40.94 -17.64
C VAL A 7 2.19 -39.75 -17.46
N THR A 8 0.86 -39.96 -17.54
CA THR A 8 -0.11 -38.89 -17.26
C THR A 8 -0.06 -38.45 -15.79
N SER A 9 0.19 -39.37 -14.85
CA SER A 9 0.37 -39.04 -13.44
C SER A 9 1.64 -38.22 -13.16
N ILE A 10 2.76 -38.51 -13.85
CA ILE A 10 4.00 -37.72 -13.74
C ILE A 10 3.83 -36.30 -14.31
N PHE A 11 3.08 -36.17 -15.42
CA PHE A 11 2.80 -34.89 -16.04
C PHE A 11 1.87 -34.02 -15.17
N LEU A 12 0.90 -34.65 -14.49
CA LEU A 12 0.01 -33.97 -13.56
C LEU A 12 0.76 -33.43 -12.31
N LEU A 13 1.74 -34.19 -11.79
CA LEU A 13 2.63 -33.76 -10.70
C LEU A 13 3.53 -32.58 -11.10
N PHE A 14 3.93 -32.50 -12.37
CA PHE A 14 4.73 -31.38 -12.87
C PHE A 14 3.87 -30.11 -13.06
N ALA A 15 2.62 -30.27 -13.46
CA ALA A 15 1.65 -29.18 -13.61
C ALA A 15 1.17 -28.57 -12.27
N THR A 16 1.29 -29.30 -11.16
CA THR A 16 0.88 -28.81 -9.82
C THR A 16 1.86 -27.86 -9.13
N ASN A 17 2.90 -27.37 -9.81
CA ASN A 17 3.72 -26.25 -9.31
C ASN A 17 2.95 -24.92 -9.41
N LEU A 18 1.75 -24.85 -8.83
CA LEU A 18 1.05 -23.59 -8.61
C LEU A 18 1.86 -22.78 -7.60
N THR A 19 2.49 -21.70 -8.05
CA THR A 19 3.13 -20.74 -7.17
C THR A 19 2.05 -19.99 -6.39
N LEU A 20 1.74 -20.47 -5.17
CA LEU A 20 0.94 -19.72 -4.21
C LEU A 20 1.73 -18.49 -3.79
N LYS A 21 1.34 -17.30 -4.28
CA LYS A 21 1.85 -16.04 -3.74
C LYS A 21 1.04 -15.70 -2.49
N ALA A 22 1.61 -15.95 -1.32
CA ALA A 22 1.08 -15.46 -0.07
C ALA A 22 1.14 -13.92 -0.07
N GLN A 23 0.00 -13.26 0.09
CA GLN A 23 -0.08 -11.82 0.30
C GLN A 23 -0.12 -11.57 1.81
N ASN A 24 0.77 -10.72 2.30
CA ASN A 24 0.75 -10.29 3.69
C ASN A 24 -0.25 -9.13 3.82
N ILE A 25 -1.35 -9.36 4.53
CA ILE A 25 -2.37 -8.35 4.79
C ILE A 25 -2.50 -8.19 6.31
N ILE A 26 -2.46 -6.94 6.76
CA ILE A 26 -2.84 -6.55 8.12
C ILE A 26 -4.26 -6.01 8.07
N GLY A 27 -5.09 -6.41 9.03
CA GLY A 27 -6.50 -6.02 9.09
C GLY A 27 -7.41 -7.01 8.38
N TYR A 28 -8.51 -6.52 7.81
CA TYR A 28 -9.48 -7.35 7.12
C TYR A 28 -8.98 -7.77 5.73
N ASN A 29 -9.30 -8.98 5.29
CA ASN A 29 -8.98 -9.45 3.94
C ASN A 29 -9.96 -8.87 2.90
N ASN A 30 -9.98 -7.54 2.79
CA ASN A 30 -10.72 -6.78 1.79
C ASN A 30 -9.75 -6.07 0.87
N ILE A 31 -10.19 -5.79 -0.36
CA ILE A 31 -9.41 -5.08 -1.39
C ILE A 31 -9.62 -3.56 -1.27
N LEU A 32 -10.63 -3.13 -0.52
CA LEU A 32 -11.06 -1.74 -0.38
C LEU A 32 -11.11 -1.34 1.10
N ASN A 33 -10.66 -0.13 1.40
CA ASN A 33 -10.82 0.49 2.71
C ASN A 33 -12.20 1.12 2.81
N SER A 34 -12.71 1.30 4.04
CA SER A 34 -13.97 2.01 4.25
C SER A 34 -13.96 3.38 3.59
N ILE A 35 -15.11 3.73 3.00
CA ILE A 35 -15.31 5.04 2.39
C ILE A 35 -15.27 6.08 3.51
N PRO A 36 -14.44 7.14 3.39
CA PRO A 36 -14.42 8.21 4.37
C PRO A 36 -15.79 8.88 4.48
N SER A 37 -16.18 9.20 5.69
CA SER A 37 -17.35 10.03 5.94
C SER A 37 -16.95 11.50 5.94
N LEU A 38 -17.76 12.30 5.27
CA LEU A 38 -17.58 13.73 5.12
C LEU A 38 -18.90 14.42 5.47
N LYS A 39 -18.84 15.41 6.35
CA LYS A 39 -19.96 16.27 6.70
C LYS A 39 -19.53 17.71 6.51
N GLU A 40 -20.26 18.41 5.67
CA GLU A 40 -19.95 19.78 5.28
C GLU A 40 -21.09 20.69 5.73
N SER A 41 -20.74 21.84 6.27
CA SER A 41 -21.64 22.97 6.52
C SER A 41 -21.02 24.23 5.90
N MET A 42 -21.66 25.39 6.07
CA MET A 42 -21.12 26.66 5.57
C MET A 42 -19.81 27.07 6.26
N GLU A 43 -19.58 26.58 7.49
CA GLU A 43 -18.46 26.98 8.35
C GLU A 43 -17.54 25.82 8.69
N ASP A 44 -18.07 24.59 8.73
CA ASP A 44 -17.37 23.40 9.20
C ASP A 44 -17.23 22.32 8.14
N LEU A 45 -16.06 21.71 8.10
CA LEU A 45 -15.81 20.47 7.38
C LEU A 45 -15.33 19.39 8.35
N SER A 46 -16.16 18.38 8.57
CA SER A 46 -15.81 17.21 9.39
C SER A 46 -15.48 16.00 8.52
N PHE A 47 -14.28 15.48 8.69
CA PHE A 47 -13.76 14.31 7.99
C PHE A 47 -13.47 13.17 8.97
N SER A 48 -13.85 11.94 8.61
CA SER A 48 -13.51 10.75 9.38
C SER A 48 -13.23 9.57 8.45
N GLN A 49 -12.04 8.97 8.61
CA GLN A 49 -11.57 7.81 7.87
C GLN A 49 -11.16 6.68 8.82
N LYS A 50 -11.59 5.46 8.49
CA LYS A 50 -11.11 4.23 9.13
C LYS A 50 -10.32 3.39 8.13
N PHE A 51 -9.16 2.90 8.54
CA PHE A 51 -8.36 2.00 7.73
C PHE A 51 -8.65 0.55 8.12
N ASP A 52 -9.15 -0.26 7.19
CA ASP A 52 -9.53 -1.64 7.41
C ASP A 52 -8.43 -2.62 6.97
N PHE A 53 -7.61 -2.26 5.99
CA PHE A 53 -6.53 -3.11 5.50
C PHE A 53 -5.25 -2.34 5.16
N LEU A 54 -4.14 -3.05 5.29
CA LEU A 54 -2.82 -2.66 4.80
C LEU A 54 -2.16 -3.90 4.20
N ARG A 55 -1.89 -3.88 2.90
CA ARG A 55 -1.15 -4.94 2.19
C ARG A 55 0.35 -4.62 2.16
N LEU A 56 1.16 -5.65 2.39
CA LEU A 56 2.62 -5.59 2.40
C LEU A 56 3.16 -6.45 1.27
N ASP A 57 3.74 -5.78 0.28
CA ASP A 57 4.37 -6.42 -0.87
C ASP A 57 5.89 -6.41 -0.69
N THR A 58 6.53 -7.57 -0.83
CA THR A 58 8.00 -7.66 -0.82
C THR A 58 8.54 -7.34 -2.21
N ILE A 59 9.41 -6.34 -2.30
CA ILE A 59 9.99 -5.86 -3.56
C ILE A 59 11.50 -5.98 -3.52
N LYS A 60 12.06 -6.57 -4.57
CA LYS A 60 13.50 -6.63 -4.79
C LYS A 60 13.92 -5.45 -5.66
N THR A 61 14.94 -4.73 -5.22
CA THR A 61 15.56 -3.60 -5.90
C THR A 61 17.07 -3.86 -6.01
N ASP A 62 17.78 -2.98 -6.73
CA ASP A 62 19.25 -3.04 -6.82
C ASP A 62 19.92 -2.86 -5.45
N ASN A 63 19.25 -2.16 -4.52
CA ASN A 63 19.73 -1.87 -3.18
C ASN A 63 19.20 -2.84 -2.11
N GLY A 64 18.64 -3.98 -2.52
CA GLY A 64 18.16 -5.02 -1.63
C GLY A 64 16.64 -5.18 -1.63
N VAL A 65 16.13 -5.82 -0.59
CA VAL A 65 14.71 -6.19 -0.46
C VAL A 65 14.02 -5.24 0.50
N PHE A 66 12.86 -4.73 0.11
CA PHE A 66 12.05 -3.78 0.86
C PHE A 66 10.59 -4.23 0.96
N LEU A 67 9.89 -3.72 1.97
CA LEU A 67 8.43 -3.79 2.07
C LEU A 67 7.81 -2.57 1.39
N LYS A 68 6.82 -2.79 0.55
CA LYS A 68 5.97 -1.75 -0.02
C LYS A 68 4.57 -1.88 0.52
N PHE A 69 4.02 -0.76 0.93
CA PHE A 69 2.69 -0.69 1.53
C PHE A 69 1.65 -0.28 0.50
N TYR A 70 0.49 -0.93 0.58
CA TYR A 70 -0.65 -0.67 -0.30
C TYR A 70 -1.95 -0.66 0.51
N MET A 71 -2.74 0.40 0.35
CA MET A 71 -4.01 0.62 1.07
C MET A 71 -5.20 0.88 0.12
N GLY A 72 -5.05 0.55 -1.17
CA GLY A 72 -6.09 0.82 -2.18
C GLY A 72 -5.71 1.96 -3.12
N GLU A 73 -6.55 2.17 -4.13
CA GLU A 73 -6.31 3.12 -5.21
C GLU A 73 -6.50 4.59 -4.78
N ASP A 74 -7.34 4.84 -3.79
CA ASP A 74 -7.59 6.19 -3.24
C ASP A 74 -6.42 6.74 -2.42
N PHE A 75 -5.37 5.95 -2.21
CA PHE A 75 -4.22 6.30 -1.39
C PHE A 75 -3.04 6.71 -2.27
N GLY A 76 -2.58 7.93 -2.04
CA GLY A 76 -1.27 8.38 -2.48
C GLY A 76 -0.16 7.81 -1.61
N ARG A 77 1.04 8.37 -1.79
CA ARG A 77 2.24 8.02 -1.01
C ARG A 77 2.99 9.27 -0.60
N THR A 78 3.76 9.18 0.47
CA THR A 78 4.74 10.20 0.84
C THR A 78 5.72 10.45 -0.31
N GLN A 79 6.02 11.72 -0.58
CA GLN A 79 6.85 12.12 -1.73
C GLN A 79 8.26 12.61 -1.34
N LYS A 80 8.58 12.61 -0.03
CA LYS A 80 9.91 13.00 0.43
C LYS A 80 10.93 11.94 0.04
N VAL A 81 11.74 12.24 -0.98
CA VAL A 81 12.74 11.32 -1.54
C VAL A 81 13.67 10.79 -0.43
N GLY A 82 13.89 9.47 -0.42
CA GLY A 82 14.72 8.77 0.58
C GLY A 82 14.01 8.49 1.91
N ALA A 83 12.90 9.16 2.23
CA ALA A 83 12.08 8.79 3.38
C ALA A 83 11.23 7.54 3.07
N PRO A 84 10.81 6.77 4.08
CA PRO A 84 9.87 5.66 3.88
C PRO A 84 8.61 6.06 3.09
N GLU A 85 8.28 5.28 2.07
CA GLU A 85 7.08 5.41 1.24
C GLU A 85 5.87 4.88 2.04
N LEU A 86 5.16 5.78 2.72
CA LEU A 86 3.97 5.46 3.48
C LEU A 86 2.70 5.85 2.71
N PRO A 87 1.61 5.07 2.78
CA PRO A 87 0.33 5.44 2.20
C PRO A 87 -0.21 6.73 2.83
N THR A 88 -0.76 7.62 2.00
CA THR A 88 -1.36 8.89 2.43
C THR A 88 -2.72 9.06 1.79
N TYR A 89 -3.72 9.51 2.56
CA TYR A 89 -5.01 9.89 2.01
C TYR A 89 -5.03 11.41 1.78
N ASN A 90 -5.20 11.84 0.53
CA ASN A 90 -5.22 13.25 0.15
C ASN A 90 -6.57 13.59 -0.47
N ARG A 91 -7.14 14.73 -0.08
CA ARG A 91 -8.43 15.21 -0.61
C ARG A 91 -8.38 16.72 -0.81
N LEU A 92 -8.90 17.17 -1.95
CA LEU A 92 -9.13 18.58 -2.22
C LEU A 92 -10.45 19.00 -1.58
N ILE A 93 -10.44 20.18 -0.96
CA ILE A 93 -11.60 20.78 -0.29
C ILE A 93 -11.74 22.22 -0.77
N GLU A 94 -12.98 22.68 -0.88
CA GLU A 94 -13.28 24.07 -1.23
C GLU A 94 -13.18 24.94 0.02
N ILE A 95 -12.51 26.09 -0.11
CA ILE A 95 -12.36 27.06 0.98
C ILE A 95 -12.98 28.39 0.53
N PRO A 96 -13.97 28.93 1.26
CA PRO A 96 -14.57 30.21 0.92
C PRO A 96 -13.57 31.36 0.92
N TYR A 97 -13.82 32.36 0.07
CA TYR A 97 -12.99 33.56 0.01
C TYR A 97 -12.98 34.30 1.35
N GLY A 98 -11.80 34.59 1.87
CA GLY A 98 -11.61 35.30 3.14
C GLY A 98 -11.77 34.43 4.39
N ALA A 99 -11.98 33.12 4.26
CA ALA A 99 -12.03 32.21 5.40
C ALA A 99 -10.63 31.93 5.98
N GLU A 100 -10.55 31.80 7.30
CA GLU A 100 -9.36 31.32 8.01
C GLU A 100 -9.55 29.84 8.37
N ILE A 101 -8.56 29.00 8.05
CA ILE A 101 -8.67 27.55 8.23
C ILE A 101 -8.06 27.17 9.58
N GLN A 102 -8.82 26.43 10.39
CA GLN A 102 -8.32 25.78 11.59
C GLN A 102 -8.59 24.28 11.52
N ILE A 103 -7.57 23.47 11.84
CA ILE A 103 -7.67 22.01 11.83
C ILE A 103 -7.71 21.52 13.26
N GLU A 104 -8.76 20.78 13.61
CA GLU A 104 -8.94 20.17 14.93
C GLU A 104 -9.02 18.64 14.81
N TYR A 105 -8.24 17.93 15.62
CA TYR A 105 -8.30 16.47 15.73
C TYR A 105 -9.29 16.07 16.83
N LYS A 106 -10.51 15.67 16.45
CA LYS A 106 -11.55 15.25 17.42
C LYS A 106 -11.31 13.85 18.00
N ASN A 107 -10.77 12.93 17.20
CA ASN A 107 -10.49 11.57 17.63
C ASN A 107 -9.36 10.95 16.78
N ILE A 108 -8.41 10.29 17.42
CA ILE A 108 -7.33 9.54 16.78
C ILE A 108 -7.21 8.19 17.47
N VAL A 109 -7.40 7.11 16.72
CA VAL A 109 -7.13 5.74 17.17
C VAL A 109 -5.93 5.23 16.38
N SER A 110 -4.91 4.74 17.08
CA SER A 110 -3.68 4.24 16.46
C SER A 110 -3.29 2.88 17.05
N GLU A 111 -2.64 2.07 16.24
CA GLU A 111 -2.10 0.76 16.61
C GLU A 111 -0.64 0.67 16.16
N SER A 112 0.19 0.02 16.97
CA SER A 112 1.58 -0.27 16.62
C SER A 112 1.74 -1.72 16.21
N ILE A 113 2.21 -1.96 14.99
CA ILE A 113 2.39 -3.31 14.45
C ILE A 113 3.88 -3.55 14.17
N SER A 114 4.45 -4.61 14.76
CA SER A 114 5.82 -5.04 14.41
C SER A 114 5.85 -5.64 13.01
N LEU A 115 6.83 -5.19 12.22
CA LEU A 115 7.10 -5.68 10.87
C LEU A 115 8.05 -6.89 10.85
N ASP A 116 8.63 -7.27 11.99
CA ASP A 116 9.64 -8.33 12.08
C ASP A 116 9.08 -9.67 11.60
N LYS A 117 7.80 -9.92 11.89
CA LYS A 117 7.05 -11.11 11.44
C LYS A 117 6.86 -11.21 9.92
N TYR A 118 7.16 -10.15 9.17
CA TYR A 118 7.03 -10.09 7.71
C TYR A 118 8.39 -10.08 6.98
N GLY A 119 9.46 -10.51 7.66
CA GLY A 119 10.80 -10.68 7.06
C GLY A 119 11.81 -9.61 7.44
N ASN A 120 11.47 -8.71 8.38
CA ASN A 120 12.36 -7.69 8.93
C ASN A 120 13.06 -6.82 7.85
N TYR A 121 12.35 -6.53 6.76
CA TYR A 121 12.84 -5.60 5.74
C TYR A 121 12.39 -4.18 6.05
N LYS A 122 13.18 -3.21 5.62
CA LYS A 122 12.80 -1.79 5.71
C LYS A 122 11.66 -1.48 4.75
N VAL A 123 10.88 -0.44 5.06
CA VAL A 123 9.92 0.13 4.11
C VAL A 123 10.68 0.75 2.96
N ILE A 124 10.18 0.55 1.74
CA ILE A 124 10.79 1.10 0.52
C ILE A 124 10.86 2.63 0.62
N PRO A 125 12.00 3.26 0.33
CA PRO A 125 12.08 4.72 0.30
C PRO A 125 11.35 5.30 -0.91
N SER A 126 10.70 6.45 -0.73
CA SER A 126 10.08 7.21 -1.82
C SER A 126 11.13 7.61 -2.85
N GLN A 127 10.84 7.30 -4.11
CA GLN A 127 11.72 7.62 -5.23
C GLN A 127 11.32 8.94 -5.89
N LYS A 128 12.29 9.60 -6.53
CA LYS A 128 12.01 10.76 -7.38
C LYS A 128 11.21 10.34 -8.62
N SER A 129 10.45 11.27 -9.16
CA SER A 129 9.78 11.07 -10.43
C SER A 129 10.81 10.89 -11.55
N LEU A 130 10.60 9.87 -12.38
CA LEU A 130 11.44 9.62 -13.54
C LEU A 130 11.15 10.68 -14.61
N SER A 131 12.20 11.35 -15.09
CA SER A 131 12.08 12.23 -16.26
C SER A 131 11.62 11.43 -17.47
N LYS A 132 10.66 11.96 -18.25
CA LYS A 132 10.17 11.31 -19.48
C LYS A 132 11.27 11.10 -20.53
N SER A 133 12.38 11.83 -20.43
CA SER A 133 13.54 11.70 -21.34
C SER A 133 14.56 10.66 -20.88
N LYS A 134 14.35 10.00 -19.75
CA LYS A 134 15.22 8.97 -19.19
C LYS A 134 14.45 7.68 -18.99
N ASP A 135 15.07 6.56 -19.35
CA ASP A 135 14.48 5.23 -19.13
C ASP A 135 14.77 4.68 -17.72
N PHE A 136 15.83 5.19 -17.07
CA PHE A 136 16.29 4.69 -15.79
C PHE A 136 16.85 5.81 -14.91
N GLU A 137 16.57 5.73 -13.61
CA GLU A 137 17.29 6.48 -12.58
C GLU A 137 17.66 5.56 -11.41
N PRO A 138 18.88 5.74 -10.85
CA PRO A 138 19.34 4.91 -9.76
C PRO A 138 18.47 5.11 -8.52
N PHE A 139 18.25 3.99 -7.82
CA PHE A 139 17.45 3.95 -6.60
C PHE A 139 18.12 4.73 -5.47
N ILE A 140 17.37 5.62 -4.83
CA ILE A 140 17.83 6.47 -3.72
C ILE A 140 17.36 5.85 -2.39
N ILE A 141 18.26 5.76 -1.42
CA ILE A 141 18.00 5.28 -0.04
C ILE A 141 17.96 6.47 0.91
#